data_AF-A0A7Y0CXS2-F1
#
_entry.id   AF-A0A7Y0CXS2-F1
#
_cell.length_a   1.000
_cell.length_b   1.000
_cell.length_c   1.000
_cell.angle_alpha   90.00
_cell.angle_beta   90.00
_cell.angle_gamma   90.00
#
_symmetry.space_group_name_H-M   'P 1'
#
loop_
_entity.id
_entity.type
_entity.pdbx_description
1 polymer ?
#
loop_
_entity_poly.entity_id
_entity_poly.type
_entity_poly.pdbx_seq_one_letter_code
_entity_poly.pdbx_strand_id
1 'polypeptide(L)'
;MTQPSRNPHEALLDLLDSARDRSRARTPDHMAASANLQQVRMYAVEDVVVLEVAGRLSEVVEDLDRAIELALSDVPRGVVCDLSAVLEDADPDAVDVLATAGRHVQVWPATPVAVACRDPRVLSALKAHPLGAHLVVTKSALTAVAEILASPMPTVERIHLAPQRTAARASRDFVARTLLTWKLGSSIPCVCLVASELVTNAALHAGTDIDVSLAWDMTALRLTVADRSSDLPHQQHYHFDRHHRGLTIVSGLSSAFGVLRTAPIGKVAWAVFDVPKPYAPPRPRHREPVSAPTESPTPTQSASPAPAGHPAPSAQLKTHRAFAQHGATQPW
;
A
#
# COMPACT_ATOMS: atom_id res chain seq x y z
N MET A 1 -33.16 -35.04 -3.73
CA MET A 1 -32.02 -35.10 -2.80
C MET A 1 -31.11 -33.93 -3.11
N THR A 2 -31.28 -32.83 -2.39
CA THR A 2 -30.35 -31.69 -2.39
C THR A 2 -29.09 -32.16 -1.68
N GLN A 3 -27.93 -32.17 -2.35
CA GLN A 3 -26.66 -32.38 -1.68
C GLN A 3 -26.54 -31.37 -0.52
N PRO A 4 -26.06 -31.77 0.67
CA PRO A 4 -25.82 -30.82 1.74
C PRO A 4 -24.82 -29.78 1.26
N SER A 5 -25.16 -28.51 1.44
CA SER A 5 -24.28 -27.38 1.13
C SER A 5 -22.95 -27.59 1.86
N ARG A 6 -21.89 -27.91 1.12
CA ARG A 6 -20.55 -28.13 1.66
C ARG A 6 -20.12 -26.91 2.47
N ASN A 7 -19.53 -27.13 3.63
CA ASN A 7 -19.05 -26.04 4.48
C ASN A 7 -17.95 -25.26 3.71
N PRO A 8 -18.07 -23.93 3.54
CA PRO A 8 -17.09 -23.15 2.78
C PRO A 8 -15.65 -23.26 3.34
N HIS A 9 -15.49 -23.46 4.66
CA HIS A 9 -14.17 -23.69 5.25
C HIS A 9 -13.55 -25.02 4.84
N GLU A 10 -14.36 -26.07 4.74
CA GLU A 10 -13.91 -27.41 4.35
C GLU A 10 -13.52 -27.44 2.88
N ALA A 11 -14.33 -26.81 2.02
CA ALA A 11 -14.00 -26.64 0.61
C ALA A 11 -12.68 -25.86 0.40
N LEU A 12 -12.44 -24.80 1.19
CA LEU A 12 -11.20 -24.01 1.11
C LEU A 12 -9.98 -24.80 1.61
N LEU A 13 -10.13 -25.59 2.68
CA LEU A 13 -9.10 -26.52 3.15
C LEU A 13 -8.68 -27.50 2.05
N ASP A 14 -9.65 -28.12 1.39
CA ASP A 14 -9.38 -29.07 0.30
C ASP A 14 -8.65 -28.40 -0.87
N LEU A 15 -9.01 -27.14 -1.20
CA LEU A 15 -8.32 -26.35 -2.23
C LEU A 15 -6.87 -26.04 -1.84
N LEU A 16 -6.64 -25.66 -0.58
CA LEU A 16 -5.30 -25.40 -0.03
C LEU A 16 -4.42 -26.65 -0.09
N ASP A 17 -4.92 -27.78 0.40
CA ASP A 17 -4.17 -29.04 0.40
C ASP A 17 -3.92 -29.54 -1.02
N SER A 18 -4.91 -29.46 -1.91
CA SER A 18 -4.75 -29.81 -3.32
C SER A 18 -3.71 -28.92 -4.03
N ALA A 19 -3.69 -27.62 -3.75
CA ALA A 19 -2.72 -26.69 -4.33
C ALA A 19 -1.30 -26.96 -3.82
N ARG A 20 -1.17 -27.22 -2.52
CA ARG A 20 0.08 -27.62 -1.86
C ARG A 20 0.62 -28.92 -2.46
N ASP A 21 -0.22 -29.94 -2.63
CA ASP A 21 0.19 -31.23 -3.20
C ASP A 21 0.60 -31.13 -4.68
N ARG A 22 -0.11 -30.33 -5.48
CA ARG A 22 0.32 -30.02 -6.86
C ARG A 22 1.68 -29.34 -6.91
N SER A 23 1.94 -28.42 -5.97
CA SER A 23 3.25 -27.78 -5.83
C SER A 23 4.34 -28.77 -5.38
N ARG A 24 4.00 -29.80 -4.60
CA ARG A 24 4.91 -30.89 -4.21
C ARG A 24 5.22 -31.87 -5.34
N ALA A 25 4.25 -32.16 -6.19
CA ALA A 25 4.39 -33.10 -7.30
C ALA A 25 5.17 -32.52 -8.50
N ARG A 26 5.28 -31.20 -8.63
CA ARG A 26 6.19 -30.58 -9.61
C ARG A 26 7.63 -30.66 -9.11
N THR A 27 8.37 -31.67 -9.55
CA THR A 27 9.83 -31.62 -9.59
C THR A 27 10.24 -30.46 -10.51
N PRO A 28 11.13 -29.54 -10.10
CA PRO A 28 11.30 -28.27 -10.81
C PRO A 28 12.25 -28.41 -12.01
N ASP A 29 11.72 -28.74 -13.19
CA ASP A 29 12.54 -28.81 -14.43
C ASP A 29 12.74 -27.45 -15.13
N HIS A 30 12.01 -26.38 -14.76
CA HIS A 30 12.12 -25.09 -15.48
C HIS A 30 12.12 -23.82 -14.61
N MET A 31 12.27 -23.93 -13.28
CA MET A 31 12.47 -22.78 -12.37
C MET A 31 13.91 -22.64 -11.85
N ALA A 32 14.87 -23.36 -12.44
CA ALA A 32 16.27 -23.41 -12.02
C ALA A 32 17.09 -22.12 -12.30
N ALA A 33 16.45 -20.99 -12.61
CA ALA A 33 17.16 -19.75 -12.98
C ALA A 33 16.99 -18.59 -11.99
N SER A 34 16.48 -18.82 -10.77
CA SER A 34 16.66 -17.87 -9.66
C SER A 34 17.15 -18.65 -8.45
N ALA A 35 18.45 -18.54 -8.17
CA ALA A 35 19.11 -19.25 -7.10
C ALA A 35 18.42 -19.03 -5.74
N ASN A 36 18.38 -20.10 -4.94
CA ASN A 36 18.22 -20.14 -3.47
C ASN A 36 16.85 -20.20 -2.77
N LEU A 37 15.68 -20.15 -3.43
CA LEU A 37 14.39 -20.36 -2.73
C LEU A 37 14.09 -21.83 -2.34
N GLN A 38 15.08 -22.61 -1.89
CA GLN A 38 14.85 -24.02 -1.49
C GLN A 38 13.95 -24.14 -0.24
N GLN A 39 13.95 -23.10 0.60
CA GLN A 39 13.22 -23.08 1.87
C GLN A 39 11.86 -22.37 1.80
N VAL A 40 11.56 -21.67 0.70
CA VAL A 40 10.29 -20.97 0.49
C VAL A 40 9.60 -21.51 -0.76
N ARG A 41 8.46 -22.16 -0.56
CA ARG A 41 7.63 -22.70 -1.63
C ARG A 41 6.46 -21.78 -1.91
N MET A 42 6.26 -21.45 -3.18
CA MET A 42 5.19 -20.57 -3.63
C MET A 42 4.10 -21.38 -4.36
N TYR A 43 2.84 -21.13 -4.04
CA TYR A 43 1.68 -21.68 -4.77
C TYR A 43 0.47 -20.75 -4.67
N ALA A 44 -0.49 -20.89 -5.57
CA ALA A 44 -1.71 -20.07 -5.58
C ALA A 44 -2.94 -20.87 -5.17
N VAL A 45 -3.84 -20.22 -4.42
CA VAL A 45 -5.18 -20.69 -4.09
C VAL A 45 -6.16 -19.58 -4.44
N GLU A 46 -7.00 -19.82 -5.43
CA GLU A 46 -7.75 -18.75 -6.11
C GLU A 46 -6.76 -17.63 -6.55
N ASP A 47 -7.06 -16.38 -6.24
CA ASP A 47 -6.20 -15.22 -6.53
C ASP A 47 -5.24 -14.88 -5.36
N VAL A 48 -5.05 -15.79 -4.40
CA VAL A 48 -4.17 -15.59 -3.23
C VAL A 48 -2.90 -16.42 -3.38
N VAL A 49 -1.73 -15.79 -3.24
CA VAL A 49 -0.44 -16.48 -3.25
C VAL A 49 -0.08 -16.90 -1.83
N VAL A 50 0.31 -18.16 -1.65
CA VAL A 50 0.79 -18.71 -0.39
C VAL A 50 2.28 -19.03 -0.51
N LEU A 51 3.06 -18.52 0.45
CA LEU A 51 4.48 -18.76 0.64
C LEU A 51 4.65 -19.69 1.85
N GLU A 52 4.82 -20.98 1.60
CA GLU A 52 5.09 -21.99 2.64
C GLU A 52 6.58 -21.99 2.95
N VAL A 53 6.92 -21.67 4.21
CA VAL A 53 8.30 -21.50 4.66
C VAL A 53 8.68 -22.66 5.57
N ALA A 54 9.84 -23.26 5.30
CA ALA A 54 10.40 -24.34 6.09
C ALA A 54 11.81 -23.99 6.56
N GLY A 55 12.15 -24.35 7.81
CA GLY A 55 13.48 -24.12 8.39
C GLY A 55 13.46 -23.13 9.55
N ARG A 56 14.61 -22.53 9.84
CA ARG A 56 14.73 -21.50 10.89
C ARG A 56 14.43 -20.14 10.32
N LEU A 57 13.74 -19.31 11.11
CA LEU A 57 13.32 -18.00 10.65
C LEU A 57 14.48 -17.09 10.25
N SER A 58 15.60 -17.17 10.96
CA SER A 58 16.83 -16.41 10.68
C SER A 58 17.53 -16.79 9.37
N GLU A 59 17.28 -17.99 8.84
CA GLU A 59 17.88 -18.48 7.60
C GLU A 59 17.05 -18.14 6.36
N VAL A 60 15.72 -18.06 6.53
CA VAL A 60 14.75 -17.90 5.42
C VAL A 60 14.36 -16.44 5.16
N VAL A 61 14.89 -15.51 5.95
CA VAL A 61 14.55 -14.08 5.92
C VAL A 61 14.60 -13.49 4.53
N GLU A 62 15.78 -13.56 3.90
CA GLU A 62 16.04 -12.90 2.62
C GLU A 62 15.25 -13.57 1.50
N ASP A 63 15.14 -14.89 1.56
CA ASP A 63 14.35 -15.70 0.63
C ASP A 63 12.86 -15.38 0.74
N LEU A 64 12.34 -15.21 1.96
CA LEU A 64 10.95 -14.85 2.22
C LEU A 64 10.66 -13.43 1.73
N ASP A 65 11.53 -12.47 2.04
CA ASP A 65 11.41 -11.09 1.58
C ASP A 65 11.34 -11.02 0.04
N ARG A 66 12.27 -11.72 -0.62
CA ARG A 66 12.31 -11.81 -2.08
C ARG A 66 11.08 -12.51 -2.65
N ALA A 67 10.60 -13.58 -2.02
CA ALA A 67 9.41 -14.29 -2.45
C ALA A 67 8.14 -13.44 -2.32
N ILE A 68 8.05 -12.59 -1.28
CA ILE A 68 6.96 -11.61 -1.12
C ILE A 68 7.00 -10.60 -2.26
N GLU A 69 8.16 -10.00 -2.56
CA GLU A 69 8.28 -9.06 -3.69
C GLU A 69 7.84 -9.67 -5.02
N LEU A 70 8.28 -10.92 -5.28
CA LEU A 70 7.92 -11.66 -6.48
C LEU A 70 6.40 -11.90 -6.54
N ALA A 71 5.80 -12.35 -5.44
CA ALA A 71 4.36 -12.55 -5.37
C ALA A 71 3.59 -11.24 -5.59
N LEU A 72 4.03 -10.13 -4.99
CA LEU A 72 3.39 -8.82 -5.14
C LEU A 72 3.49 -8.26 -6.56
N SER A 73 4.51 -8.66 -7.33
CA SER A 73 4.72 -8.18 -8.69
C SER A 73 3.60 -8.59 -9.67
N ASP A 74 2.95 -9.73 -9.42
CA ASP A 74 1.78 -10.20 -10.18
C ASP A 74 0.46 -9.57 -9.71
N VAL A 75 0.52 -8.71 -8.69
CA VAL A 75 -0.64 -8.02 -8.08
C VAL A 75 -1.76 -9.00 -7.67
N PRO A 76 -1.47 -10.02 -6.85
CA PRO A 76 -2.48 -10.95 -6.39
C PRO A 76 -3.48 -10.26 -5.46
N ARG A 77 -4.58 -10.95 -5.16
CA ARG A 77 -5.56 -10.49 -4.18
C ARG A 77 -4.98 -10.42 -2.77
N GLY A 78 -3.97 -11.24 -2.48
CA GLY A 78 -3.20 -11.19 -1.24
C GLY A 78 -2.05 -12.18 -1.26
N VAL A 79 -1.12 -12.01 -0.32
CA VAL A 79 0.01 -12.93 -0.10
C VAL A 79 -0.08 -13.46 1.32
N VAL A 80 0.08 -14.76 1.52
CA VAL A 80 0.07 -15.42 2.83
C VAL A 80 1.42 -16.08 3.07
N CYS A 81 2.15 -15.62 4.09
CA CYS A 81 3.37 -16.27 4.57
C CYS A 81 2.99 -17.33 5.60
N ASP A 82 3.01 -18.60 5.22
CA ASP A 82 2.75 -19.74 6.11
C ASP A 82 4.05 -20.15 6.82
N LEU A 83 4.19 -19.68 8.05
CA LEU A 83 5.31 -19.97 8.95
C LEU A 83 4.99 -21.14 9.89
N SER A 84 3.92 -21.92 9.63
CA SER A 84 3.48 -23.01 10.51
C SER A 84 4.51 -24.14 10.66
N ALA A 85 5.47 -24.24 9.73
CA ALA A 85 6.55 -25.23 9.71
C ALA A 85 7.93 -24.65 10.08
N VAL A 86 7.98 -23.39 10.54
CA VAL A 86 9.21 -22.78 11.04
C VAL A 86 9.53 -23.37 12.42
N LEU A 87 10.72 -23.94 12.56
CA LEU A 87 11.18 -24.61 13.77
C LEU A 87 11.71 -23.57 14.76
N GLU A 88 11.26 -23.67 16.02
CA GLU A 88 11.33 -22.63 17.05
C GLU A 88 12.75 -22.18 17.42
N ASP A 89 12.98 -20.87 17.32
CA ASP A 89 13.56 -20.00 18.35
C ASP A 89 13.01 -18.60 18.03
N ALA A 90 12.09 -18.09 18.84
CA ALA A 90 11.50 -16.76 18.66
C ALA A 90 12.52 -15.67 19.04
N ASP A 91 13.56 -15.56 18.23
CA ASP A 91 14.57 -14.52 18.30
C ASP A 91 13.89 -13.17 18.05
N PRO A 92 14.04 -12.17 18.95
CA PRO A 92 13.60 -10.80 18.70
C PRO A 92 14.03 -10.27 17.32
N ASP A 93 15.23 -10.62 16.86
CA ASP A 93 15.76 -10.22 15.55
C ASP A 93 14.90 -10.77 14.41
N ALA A 94 14.33 -11.96 14.60
CA ALA A 94 13.50 -12.63 13.61
C ALA A 94 12.08 -12.02 13.52
N VAL A 95 11.56 -11.46 14.61
CA VAL A 95 10.30 -10.69 14.60
C VAL A 95 10.48 -9.36 13.87
N ASP A 96 11.56 -8.64 14.15
CA ASP A 96 11.85 -7.37 13.48
C ASP A 96 11.95 -7.58 11.98
N VAL A 97 12.67 -8.62 11.57
CA VAL A 97 12.75 -9.05 10.19
C VAL A 97 11.39 -9.42 9.61
N LEU A 98 10.58 -10.26 10.25
CA LEU A 98 9.25 -10.58 9.74
C LEU A 98 8.37 -9.35 9.62
N ALA A 99 8.49 -8.42 10.57
CA ALA A 99 7.80 -7.15 10.51
C ALA A 99 8.29 -6.29 9.34
N THR A 100 9.50 -6.52 8.81
CA THR A 100 9.94 -5.86 7.57
C THR A 100 9.15 -6.28 6.34
N ALA A 101 8.48 -7.45 6.33
CA ALA A 101 7.45 -7.75 5.33
C ALA A 101 6.29 -6.74 5.38
N GLY A 102 6.03 -6.17 6.57
CA GLY A 102 5.12 -5.05 6.75
C GLY A 102 5.57 -3.77 6.04
N ARG A 103 6.88 -3.59 5.79
CA ARG A 103 7.37 -2.51 4.89
C ARG A 103 6.84 -2.73 3.50
N HIS A 104 6.86 -3.95 2.97
CA HIS A 104 6.28 -4.23 1.66
C HIS A 104 4.81 -3.86 1.61
N VAL A 105 4.03 -4.03 2.68
CA VAL A 105 2.62 -3.56 2.70
C VAL A 105 2.52 -2.04 2.85
N GLN A 106 3.33 -1.43 3.71
CA GLN A 106 3.33 0.03 3.90
C GLN A 106 3.75 0.77 2.62
N VAL A 107 4.64 0.15 1.86
CA VAL A 107 5.16 0.58 0.57
C VAL A 107 4.17 0.15 -0.53
N TRP A 108 3.61 -1.05 -0.52
CA TRP A 108 2.61 -1.60 -1.46
C TRP A 108 1.22 -1.84 -0.80
N PRO A 109 0.36 -0.81 -0.67
CA PRO A 109 -0.73 -0.84 0.31
C PRO A 109 -2.01 -1.56 -0.10
N ALA A 110 -2.16 -2.04 -1.34
CA ALA A 110 -3.44 -2.59 -1.79
C ALA A 110 -3.42 -4.10 -2.09
N THR A 111 -2.33 -4.80 -1.73
CA THR A 111 -2.31 -6.28 -1.69
C THR A 111 -1.97 -6.67 -0.25
N PRO A 112 -2.94 -7.16 0.55
CA PRO A 112 -2.69 -7.55 1.92
C PRO A 112 -1.64 -8.67 1.98
N VAL A 113 -0.66 -8.51 2.87
CA VAL A 113 0.27 -9.57 3.24
C VAL A 113 -0.15 -10.08 4.62
N ALA A 114 -0.46 -11.37 4.69
CA ALA A 114 -0.78 -12.06 5.91
C ALA A 114 0.39 -12.91 6.38
N VAL A 115 0.55 -13.02 7.70
CA VAL A 115 1.48 -13.96 8.33
C VAL A 115 0.66 -14.96 9.13
N ALA A 116 0.83 -16.24 8.82
CA ALA A 116 0.27 -17.36 9.55
C ALA A 116 1.36 -18.00 10.41
N CYS A 117 1.25 -17.87 11.73
CA CYS A 117 2.19 -18.46 12.67
C CYS A 117 1.43 -19.09 13.85
N ARG A 118 1.97 -20.19 14.42
CA ARG A 118 1.35 -20.86 15.56
C ARG A 118 1.82 -20.33 16.91
N ASP A 119 3.01 -19.72 16.99
CA ASP A 119 3.56 -19.17 18.24
C ASP A 119 2.83 -17.87 18.64
N PRO A 120 2.05 -17.87 19.74
CA PRO A 120 1.32 -16.67 20.19
C PRO A 120 2.24 -15.49 20.55
N ARG A 121 3.50 -15.74 20.94
CA ARG A 121 4.47 -14.70 21.26
C ARG A 121 4.87 -13.93 20.01
N VAL A 122 5.17 -14.64 18.92
CA VAL A 122 5.47 -14.04 17.60
C VAL A 122 4.28 -13.25 17.09
N LEU A 123 3.06 -13.83 17.15
CA LEU A 123 1.85 -13.12 16.72
C LEU A 123 1.61 -11.84 17.53
N SER A 124 1.83 -11.88 18.84
CA SER A 124 1.65 -10.71 19.72
C SER A 124 2.71 -9.64 19.46
N ALA A 125 3.97 -10.05 19.25
CA ALA A 125 5.07 -9.15 18.94
C ALA A 125 4.87 -8.47 17.57
N LEU A 126 4.46 -9.22 16.53
CA LEU A 126 4.14 -8.65 15.22
C LEU A 126 2.99 -7.64 15.30
N LYS A 127 1.93 -7.93 16.05
CA LYS A 127 0.81 -6.99 16.23
C LYS A 127 1.21 -5.71 16.96
N ALA A 128 2.16 -5.79 17.88
CA ALA A 128 2.68 -4.64 18.61
C ALA A 128 3.73 -3.84 17.81
N HIS A 129 4.37 -4.47 16.82
CA HIS A 129 5.41 -3.84 16.02
C HIS A 129 4.83 -2.80 15.05
N PRO A 130 5.40 -1.58 14.92
CA PRO A 130 4.87 -0.53 14.04
C PRO A 130 4.67 -0.96 12.59
N LEU A 131 5.61 -1.74 12.05
CA LEU A 131 5.48 -2.30 10.70
C LEU A 131 4.54 -3.51 10.63
N GLY A 132 4.43 -4.29 11.70
CA GLY A 132 3.55 -5.46 11.75
C GLY A 132 2.07 -5.09 11.91
N ALA A 133 1.76 -3.86 12.33
CA ALA A 133 0.42 -3.30 12.31
C ALA A 133 -0.20 -3.23 10.89
N HIS A 134 0.63 -3.31 9.85
CA HIS A 134 0.18 -3.38 8.45
C HIS A 134 -0.06 -4.82 7.96
N LEU A 135 0.28 -5.84 8.76
CA LEU A 135 0.14 -7.26 8.38
C LEU A 135 -1.17 -7.85 8.90
N VAL A 136 -1.74 -8.78 8.13
CA VAL A 136 -2.84 -9.63 8.60
C VAL A 136 -2.25 -10.79 9.40
N VAL A 137 -2.30 -10.72 10.72
CA VAL A 137 -1.63 -11.69 11.61
C VAL A 137 -2.61 -12.76 12.09
N THR A 138 -2.45 -14.00 11.63
CA THR A 138 -3.36 -15.13 11.90
C THR A 138 -2.66 -16.37 12.44
N LYS A 139 -3.44 -17.33 12.95
CA LYS A 139 -2.92 -18.59 13.51
C LYS A 139 -2.67 -19.69 12.47
N SER A 140 -3.17 -19.52 11.24
CA SER A 140 -3.09 -20.55 10.20
C SER A 140 -3.27 -19.95 8.81
N ALA A 141 -2.66 -20.58 7.81
CA ALA A 141 -2.80 -20.16 6.42
C ALA A 141 -4.26 -20.19 5.94
N LEU A 142 -5.05 -21.18 6.39
CA LEU A 142 -6.49 -21.24 6.09
C LEU A 142 -7.22 -19.97 6.53
N THR A 143 -7.00 -19.53 7.78
CA THR A 143 -7.65 -18.33 8.31
C THR A 143 -7.22 -17.09 7.55
N ALA A 144 -5.93 -16.95 7.24
CA ALA A 144 -5.41 -15.85 6.44
C ALA A 144 -6.03 -15.79 5.05
N VAL A 145 -6.07 -16.92 4.33
CA VAL A 145 -6.68 -16.99 2.99
C VAL A 145 -8.16 -16.66 3.06
N ALA A 146 -8.90 -17.19 4.04
CA ALA A 146 -10.32 -16.88 4.21
C ALA A 146 -10.57 -15.38 4.47
N GLU A 147 -9.74 -14.74 5.30
CA GLU A 147 -9.84 -13.30 5.62
C GLU A 147 -9.55 -12.42 4.40
N ILE A 148 -8.54 -12.76 3.61
CA ILE A 148 -8.22 -12.07 2.35
C ILE A 148 -9.35 -12.24 1.32
N LEU A 149 -9.90 -13.46 1.19
CA LEU A 149 -11.00 -13.75 0.27
C LEU A 149 -12.34 -13.11 0.73
N ALA A 150 -12.51 -12.85 2.03
CA ALA A 150 -13.66 -12.14 2.57
C ALA A 150 -13.50 -10.60 2.46
N SER A 151 -12.28 -10.11 2.29
CA SER A 151 -12.00 -8.67 2.16
C SER A 151 -12.57 -8.11 0.84
N PRO A 152 -13.15 -6.89 0.85
CA PRO A 152 -13.67 -6.26 -0.37
C PRO A 152 -12.60 -6.21 -1.46
N MET A 153 -12.95 -6.64 -2.68
CA MET A 153 -12.01 -6.56 -3.78
C MET A 153 -11.79 -5.10 -4.19
N PRO A 154 -10.54 -4.67 -4.42
CA PRO A 154 -10.30 -3.37 -5.03
C PRO A 154 -10.95 -3.34 -6.41
N THR A 155 -11.49 -2.19 -6.77
CA THR A 155 -11.87 -1.93 -8.16
C THR A 155 -10.59 -1.73 -8.96
N VAL A 156 -10.39 -2.49 -10.04
CA VAL A 156 -9.16 -2.46 -10.83
C VAL A 156 -9.47 -2.22 -12.30
N GLU A 157 -8.74 -1.31 -12.93
CA GLU A 157 -8.78 -1.04 -14.36
C GLU A 157 -7.37 -1.11 -14.93
N ARG A 158 -7.23 -1.58 -16.18
CA ARG A 158 -5.93 -1.79 -16.84
C ARG A 158 -5.94 -1.33 -18.30
N ILE A 159 -4.76 -0.92 -18.78
CA ILE A 159 -4.50 -0.68 -20.20
C ILE A 159 -3.11 -1.19 -20.58
N HIS A 160 -3.02 -1.78 -21.77
CA HIS A 160 -1.77 -2.20 -22.40
C HIS A 160 -1.35 -1.15 -23.44
N LEU A 161 -0.10 -0.72 -23.41
CA LEU A 161 0.44 0.35 -24.25
C LEU A 161 1.73 -0.11 -24.94
N ALA A 162 1.85 0.16 -26.24
CA ALA A 162 3.12 0.02 -26.94
C ALA A 162 4.14 1.10 -26.48
N PRO A 163 5.47 0.85 -26.55
CA PRO A 163 6.53 1.79 -26.14
C PRO A 163 6.74 2.93 -27.15
N GLN A 164 5.71 3.73 -27.36
CA GLN A 164 5.73 4.87 -28.28
C GLN A 164 5.56 6.18 -27.52
N ARG A 165 5.99 7.30 -28.12
CA ARG A 165 5.89 8.64 -27.52
C ARG A 165 4.47 9.04 -27.12
N THR A 166 3.46 8.42 -27.72
CA THR A 166 2.04 8.64 -27.41
C THR A 166 1.55 7.88 -26.17
N ALA A 167 2.33 6.94 -25.63
CA ALA A 167 1.96 6.12 -24.46
C ALA A 167 1.63 6.99 -23.23
N ALA A 168 2.43 8.03 -22.94
CA ALA A 168 2.18 8.94 -21.83
C ALA A 168 0.88 9.76 -22.00
N ARG A 169 0.43 10.02 -23.23
CA ARG A 169 -0.88 10.64 -23.47
C ARG A 169 -1.99 9.63 -23.23
N ALA A 170 -1.86 8.43 -23.79
CA ALA A 170 -2.85 7.36 -23.61
C ALA A 170 -3.03 6.97 -22.14
N SER A 171 -1.94 6.95 -21.34
CA SER A 171 -2.00 6.67 -19.91
C SER A 171 -2.76 7.76 -19.15
N ARG A 172 -2.56 9.04 -19.45
CA ARG A 172 -3.35 10.15 -18.87
C ARG A 172 -4.83 10.04 -19.21
N ASP A 173 -5.15 9.78 -20.47
CA ASP A 173 -6.55 9.66 -20.92
C ASP A 173 -7.24 8.45 -20.25
N PHE A 174 -6.51 7.37 -20.03
CA PHE A 174 -6.97 6.22 -19.26
C PHE A 174 -7.18 6.56 -17.78
N VAL A 175 -6.20 7.19 -17.12
CA VAL A 175 -6.28 7.58 -15.71
C VAL A 175 -7.43 8.54 -15.46
N ALA A 176 -7.55 9.60 -16.26
CA ALA A 176 -8.60 10.60 -16.10
C ALA A 176 -9.99 9.98 -16.23
N ARG A 177 -10.24 9.15 -17.26
CA ARG A 177 -11.52 8.47 -17.44
C ARG A 177 -11.84 7.53 -16.27
N THR A 178 -10.87 6.74 -15.82
CA THR A 178 -11.05 5.81 -14.70
C THR A 178 -11.41 6.53 -13.41
N LEU A 179 -10.68 7.60 -13.06
CA LEU A 179 -10.94 8.37 -11.85
C LEU A 179 -12.27 9.14 -11.92
N LEU A 180 -12.70 9.59 -13.09
CA LEU A 180 -14.06 10.14 -13.26
C LEU A 180 -15.13 9.09 -12.98
N THR A 181 -14.99 7.88 -13.53
CA THR A 181 -15.90 6.75 -13.29
C THR A 181 -15.98 6.39 -11.81
N TRP A 182 -14.84 6.39 -11.12
CA TRP A 182 -14.75 6.11 -9.68
C TRP A 182 -15.12 7.29 -8.79
N LYS A 183 -15.51 8.44 -9.37
CA LYS A 183 -15.87 9.69 -8.66
C LYS A 183 -14.72 10.28 -7.84
N LEU A 184 -13.48 10.08 -8.28
CA LEU A 184 -12.24 10.57 -7.68
C LEU A 184 -11.66 11.77 -8.44
N GLY A 185 -12.54 12.67 -8.93
CA GLY A 185 -12.18 13.75 -9.85
C GLY A 185 -11.10 14.70 -9.33
N SER A 186 -11.05 14.93 -8.02
CA SER A 186 -10.04 15.78 -7.37
C SER A 186 -8.61 15.25 -7.49
N SER A 187 -8.44 13.94 -7.65
CA SER A 187 -7.12 13.30 -7.72
C SER A 187 -6.54 13.26 -9.14
N ILE A 188 -7.34 13.58 -10.16
CA ILE A 188 -6.96 13.51 -11.58
C ILE A 188 -5.66 14.28 -11.87
N PRO A 189 -5.47 15.55 -11.45
CA PRO A 189 -4.26 16.30 -11.81
C PRO A 189 -2.97 15.63 -11.31
N CYS A 190 -2.97 15.17 -10.05
CA CYS A 190 -1.80 14.54 -9.44
C CYS A 190 -1.50 13.17 -10.07
N VAL A 191 -2.51 12.30 -10.18
CA VAL A 191 -2.32 10.93 -10.67
C VAL A 191 -1.96 10.91 -12.16
N CYS A 192 -2.55 11.78 -12.97
CA CYS A 192 -2.20 11.90 -14.39
C CYS A 192 -0.75 12.35 -14.60
N LEU A 193 -0.25 13.25 -13.74
CA LEU A 193 1.13 13.71 -13.81
C LEU A 193 2.09 12.57 -13.47
N VAL A 194 1.86 11.87 -12.35
CA VAL A 194 2.67 10.69 -11.96
C VAL A 194 2.62 9.61 -13.04
N ALA A 195 1.45 9.31 -13.60
CA ALA A 195 1.31 8.34 -14.69
C ALA A 195 2.09 8.74 -15.95
N SER A 196 2.15 10.03 -16.26
CA SER A 196 2.94 10.51 -17.40
C SER A 196 4.43 10.28 -17.19
N GLU A 197 4.94 10.61 -16.00
CA GLU A 197 6.36 10.42 -15.66
C GLU A 197 6.75 8.94 -15.67
N LEU A 198 5.97 8.08 -15.00
CA LEU A 198 6.26 6.65 -14.93
C LEU A 198 6.20 5.97 -16.30
N VAL A 199 5.18 6.27 -17.12
CA VAL A 199 5.05 5.69 -18.47
C VAL A 199 6.10 6.26 -19.43
N THR A 200 6.47 7.53 -19.30
CA THR A 200 7.56 8.10 -20.09
C THR A 200 8.89 7.42 -19.77
N ASN A 201 9.17 7.19 -18.49
CA ASN A 201 10.36 6.45 -18.06
C ASN A 201 10.36 5.02 -18.60
N ALA A 202 9.23 4.31 -18.53
CA ALA A 202 9.11 2.98 -19.10
C ALA A 202 9.31 2.98 -20.62
N ALA A 203 8.63 3.86 -21.37
CA ALA A 203 8.75 3.93 -22.83
C ALA A 203 10.16 4.30 -23.30
N LEU A 204 10.86 5.20 -22.59
CA LEU A 204 12.19 5.66 -22.97
C LEU A 204 13.30 4.68 -22.58
N HIS A 205 13.19 4.03 -21.43
CA HIS A 205 14.27 3.22 -20.87
C HIS A 205 14.07 1.71 -21.06
N ALA A 206 12.82 1.22 -21.04
CA ALA A 206 12.54 -0.20 -21.19
C ALA A 206 12.36 -0.62 -22.66
N GLY A 207 11.76 0.25 -23.49
CA GLY A 207 11.50 -0.05 -24.91
C GLY A 207 10.60 -1.27 -25.15
N THR A 208 9.85 -1.71 -24.13
CA THR A 208 8.96 -2.87 -24.17
C THR A 208 7.49 -2.46 -23.96
N ASP A 209 6.55 -3.38 -24.22
CA ASP A 209 5.14 -3.16 -23.89
C ASP A 209 4.96 -2.78 -22.42
N ILE A 210 4.03 -1.86 -22.17
CA ILE A 210 3.81 -1.21 -20.88
C ILE A 210 2.40 -1.54 -20.40
N ASP A 211 2.31 -2.10 -19.19
CA ASP A 211 1.04 -2.39 -18.54
C ASP A 211 0.78 -1.34 -17.47
N VAL A 212 -0.28 -0.54 -17.64
CA VAL A 212 -0.70 0.46 -16.65
C VAL A 212 -1.93 -0.05 -15.94
N SER A 213 -1.94 -0.04 -14.60
CA SER A 213 -3.15 -0.34 -13.83
C SER A 213 -3.44 0.69 -12.74
N LEU A 214 -4.74 0.92 -12.53
CA LEU A 214 -5.27 1.61 -11.36
C LEU A 214 -6.01 0.60 -10.49
N ALA A 215 -5.82 0.67 -9.18
CA ALA A 215 -6.56 -0.11 -8.19
C ALA A 215 -7.05 0.79 -7.06
N TRP A 216 -8.30 0.64 -6.63
CA TRP A 216 -8.90 1.41 -5.55
C TRP A 216 -9.72 0.53 -4.61
N ASP A 217 -9.36 0.53 -3.32
CA ASP A 217 -9.96 -0.28 -2.24
C ASP A 217 -10.79 0.57 -1.25
N MET A 218 -11.27 1.73 -1.70
CA MET A 218 -11.99 2.74 -0.90
C MET A 218 -11.13 3.51 0.12
N THR A 219 -9.89 3.11 0.39
CA THR A 219 -8.98 3.81 1.31
C THR A 219 -7.81 4.45 0.57
N ALA A 220 -7.24 3.77 -0.44
CA ALA A 220 -6.11 4.23 -1.20
C ALA A 220 -6.27 3.95 -2.71
N LEU A 221 -5.75 4.85 -3.53
CA LEU A 221 -5.62 4.65 -4.98
C LEU A 221 -4.17 4.26 -5.28
N ARG A 222 -4.00 3.18 -6.03
CA ARG A 222 -2.70 2.72 -6.50
C ARG A 222 -2.61 2.83 -8.02
N LEU A 223 -1.49 3.36 -8.49
CA LEU A 223 -1.07 3.34 -9.88
C LEU A 223 0.14 2.41 -10.01
N THR A 224 0.11 1.50 -10.98
CA THR A 224 1.27 0.68 -11.35
C THR A 224 1.56 0.82 -12.83
N VAL A 225 2.83 0.76 -13.18
CA VAL A 225 3.36 0.77 -14.54
C VAL A 225 4.40 -0.35 -14.62
N ALA A 226 4.04 -1.44 -15.27
CA ALA A 226 4.92 -2.58 -15.50
C ALA A 226 5.56 -2.48 -16.89
N ASP A 227 6.84 -2.79 -16.97
CA ASP A 227 7.56 -3.01 -18.22
C ASP A 227 8.22 -4.40 -18.22
N ARG A 228 8.59 -4.89 -19.40
CA ARG A 228 9.23 -6.22 -19.58
C ARG A 228 10.74 -6.12 -19.79
N SER A 229 11.39 -5.03 -19.36
CA SER A 229 12.84 -4.85 -19.57
C SER A 229 13.69 -5.58 -18.53
N SER A 230 14.87 -6.05 -18.97
CA SER A 230 15.93 -6.57 -18.09
C SER A 230 16.79 -5.48 -17.47
N ASP A 231 16.65 -4.23 -17.96
CA ASP A 231 17.59 -3.16 -17.68
C ASP A 231 17.23 -2.43 -16.40
N LEU A 232 18.13 -2.50 -15.43
CA LEU A 232 18.03 -1.80 -14.16
C LEU A 232 18.39 -0.32 -14.34
N PRO A 233 17.68 0.61 -13.69
CA PRO A 233 18.40 1.66 -12.98
C PRO A 233 19.16 0.96 -11.85
N HIS A 234 20.49 0.99 -11.89
CA HIS A 234 21.38 0.36 -10.92
C HIS A 234 20.80 0.36 -9.51
N GLN A 235 20.73 -0.83 -8.91
CA GLN A 235 20.36 -1.08 -7.52
C GLN A 235 21.45 -0.51 -6.60
N GLN A 236 21.60 0.81 -6.59
CA GLN A 236 22.10 1.47 -5.40
C GLN A 236 20.94 1.48 -4.43
N HIS A 237 21.18 1.06 -3.19
CA HIS A 237 20.37 1.49 -2.06
C HIS A 237 19.92 2.92 -2.34
N TYR A 238 18.61 3.16 -2.47
CA TYR A 238 18.07 4.51 -2.62
C TYR A 238 18.31 5.26 -1.30
N HIS A 239 19.57 5.57 -1.00
CA HIS A 239 19.92 6.88 -0.52
C HIS A 239 19.53 7.81 -1.65
N PHE A 240 18.38 8.46 -1.43
CA PHE A 240 17.72 9.44 -2.27
C PHE A 240 18.70 10.48 -2.81
N ASP A 241 19.37 10.16 -3.92
CA ASP A 241 20.30 11.08 -4.53
C ASP A 241 19.64 11.90 -5.65
N ARG A 242 19.99 13.18 -5.65
CA ARG A 242 19.19 14.34 -6.07
C ARG A 242 19.18 14.57 -7.59
N HIS A 243 19.30 13.51 -8.39
CA HIS A 243 19.56 13.65 -9.84
C HIS A 243 18.48 13.11 -10.79
N HIS A 244 17.35 12.58 -10.28
CA HIS A 244 16.23 12.13 -11.12
C HIS A 244 14.96 12.99 -10.93
N ARG A 245 14.84 14.10 -11.68
CA ARG A 245 13.71 15.06 -11.56
C ARG A 245 12.32 14.42 -11.64
N GLY A 246 12.14 13.34 -12.41
CA GLY A 246 10.88 12.61 -12.52
C GLY A 246 10.45 11.94 -11.21
N LEU A 247 11.39 11.37 -10.45
CA LEU A 247 11.11 10.75 -9.14
C LEU A 247 10.80 11.80 -8.06
N THR A 248 11.28 13.03 -8.21
CA THR A 248 10.90 14.15 -7.33
C THR A 248 9.41 14.48 -7.45
N ILE A 249 8.84 14.42 -8.67
CA ILE A 249 7.41 14.66 -8.90
C ILE A 249 6.58 13.53 -8.28
N VAL A 250 6.99 12.27 -8.49
CA VAL A 250 6.32 11.11 -7.89
C VAL A 250 6.35 11.19 -6.37
N SER A 251 7.51 11.51 -5.78
CA SER A 251 7.68 11.66 -4.34
C SER A 251 6.86 12.79 -3.74
N GLY A 252 6.66 13.90 -4.46
CA GLY A 252 5.90 15.05 -3.94
C GLY A 252 4.39 14.89 -4.01
N LEU A 253 3.89 13.94 -4.81
CA LEU A 253 2.45 13.79 -5.11
C LEU A 253 1.86 12.46 -4.63
N SER A 254 2.69 11.54 -4.13
CA SER A 254 2.28 10.20 -3.71
C SER A 254 2.54 10.03 -2.21
N SER A 255 1.65 9.36 -1.49
CA SER A 255 1.88 9.01 -0.07
C SER A 255 2.93 7.91 0.07
N ALA A 256 3.06 7.03 -0.93
CA ALA A 256 4.15 6.08 -1.08
C ALA A 256 4.45 5.84 -2.58
N PHE A 257 5.68 5.47 -2.91
CA PHE A 257 6.08 5.09 -4.27
C PHE A 257 7.33 4.21 -4.25
N GLY A 258 7.57 3.48 -5.34
CA GLY A 258 8.74 2.62 -5.44
C GLY A 258 8.76 1.77 -6.70
N VAL A 259 9.63 0.76 -6.69
CA VAL A 259 9.92 -0.10 -7.84
C VAL A 259 10.15 -1.54 -7.37
N LEU A 260 9.46 -2.50 -7.99
CA LEU A 260 9.64 -3.95 -7.77
C LEU A 260 10.17 -4.62 -9.04
N ARG A 261 10.92 -5.72 -8.88
CA ARG A 261 11.36 -6.58 -10.00
C ARG A 261 10.36 -7.71 -10.22
N THR A 262 9.96 -7.95 -11.46
CA THR A 262 9.20 -9.15 -11.84
C THR A 262 10.16 -10.28 -12.20
N ALA A 263 9.80 -11.52 -11.90
CA ALA A 263 10.49 -12.70 -12.45
C ALA A 263 9.75 -13.22 -13.69
N PRO A 264 10.44 -13.73 -14.72
CA PRO A 264 11.90 -13.85 -14.85
C PRO A 264 12.62 -12.55 -15.29
N ILE A 265 11.89 -11.58 -15.87
CA ILE A 265 12.42 -10.29 -16.36
C ILE A 265 11.31 -9.23 -16.19
N GLY A 266 11.67 -7.96 -15.99
CA GLY A 266 10.76 -6.82 -15.96
C GLY A 266 10.77 -6.06 -14.63
N LYS A 267 9.97 -4.99 -14.60
CA LYS A 267 9.92 -4.04 -13.50
C LYS A 267 8.52 -3.47 -13.36
N VAL A 268 8.06 -3.29 -12.12
CA VAL A 268 6.85 -2.56 -11.79
C VAL A 268 7.20 -1.31 -11.01
N ALA A 269 7.04 -0.13 -11.63
CA ALA A 269 7.04 1.13 -10.91
C ALA A 269 5.63 1.43 -10.40
N TRP A 270 5.50 1.96 -9.19
CA TRP A 270 4.19 2.16 -8.57
C TRP A 270 4.16 3.40 -7.68
N ALA A 271 2.95 3.91 -7.46
CA ALA A 271 2.66 5.06 -6.62
C ALA A 271 1.28 4.93 -5.96
N VAL A 272 1.16 5.46 -4.75
CA VAL A 272 -0.03 5.41 -3.91
C VAL A 272 -0.50 6.83 -3.62
N PHE A 273 -1.81 7.03 -3.64
CA PHE A 273 -2.46 8.29 -3.36
C PHE A 273 -3.53 8.09 -2.30
N ASP A 274 -3.51 8.95 -1.29
CA ASP A 274 -4.61 9.05 -0.34
C ASP A 274 -5.79 9.71 -1.06
N VAL A 275 -6.91 9.00 -1.10
CA VAL A 275 -8.11 9.49 -1.78
C VAL A 275 -9.16 9.89 -0.75
N PRO A 276 -9.74 11.09 -0.85
CA PRO A 276 -10.85 11.46 0.02
C PRO A 276 -11.97 10.43 -0.10
N LYS A 277 -12.46 9.92 1.04
CA LYS A 277 -13.65 9.08 1.04
C LYS A 277 -14.79 9.82 0.32
N PRO A 278 -15.57 9.16 -0.55
CA PRO A 278 -16.75 9.77 -1.13
C PRO A 278 -17.61 10.32 0.00
N TYR A 279 -17.80 11.65 0.01
CA TYR A 279 -18.61 12.31 1.02
C TYR A 279 -20.04 11.75 0.95
N ALA A 280 -20.44 10.98 1.97
CA ALA A 280 -21.84 10.67 2.18
C ALA A 280 -22.46 11.89 2.86
N PRO A 281 -23.40 12.62 2.23
CA PRO A 281 -24.06 13.72 2.90
C PRO A 281 -24.77 13.19 4.16
N PRO A 282 -24.70 13.91 5.29
CA PRO A 282 -25.41 13.51 6.49
C PRO A 282 -26.89 13.35 6.16
N ARG A 283 -27.48 12.20 6.53
CA ARG A 283 -28.92 11.99 6.36
C ARG A 283 -29.65 13.19 6.99
N PRO A 284 -30.62 13.81 6.31
CA PRO A 284 -31.38 14.90 6.89
C PRO A 284 -31.97 14.39 8.20
N ARG A 285 -31.63 15.06 9.32
CA ARG A 285 -32.22 14.77 10.62
C ARG A 285 -33.73 14.92 10.44
N HIS A 286 -34.49 13.84 10.63
CA HIS A 286 -35.94 13.95 10.79
C HIS A 286 -36.16 15.00 11.89
N ARG A 287 -36.71 16.16 11.51
CA ARG A 287 -37.22 17.13 12.47
C ARG A 287 -38.36 16.42 13.16
N GLU A 288 -38.15 15.97 14.41
CA GLU A 288 -39.27 15.64 15.27
C GLU A 288 -40.21 16.85 15.32
N PRO A 289 -41.54 16.65 15.26
CA PRO A 289 -42.48 17.74 15.36
C PRO A 289 -42.27 18.44 16.70
N VAL A 290 -41.96 19.73 16.65
CA VAL A 290 -41.89 20.58 17.84
C VAL A 290 -43.26 20.58 18.50
N SER A 291 -43.35 19.95 19.66
CA SER A 291 -44.48 20.10 20.58
C SER A 291 -44.64 21.59 20.94
N ALA A 292 -45.85 22.11 20.76
CA ALA A 292 -46.17 23.52 20.95
C ALA A 292 -45.80 24.02 22.36
N PRO A 293 -45.31 25.26 22.53
CA PRO A 293 -44.96 25.79 23.84
C PRO A 293 -46.22 26.13 24.65
N THR A 294 -46.28 25.65 25.88
CA THR A 294 -47.20 26.12 26.92
C THR A 294 -46.84 27.55 27.31
N GLU A 295 -47.85 28.42 27.37
CA GLU A 295 -47.75 29.85 27.65
C GLU A 295 -47.34 30.20 29.09
N SER A 296 -46.63 31.34 29.17
CA SER A 296 -46.62 32.38 30.23
C SER A 296 -45.59 32.29 31.38
N PRO A 297 -45.18 33.43 32.01
CA PRO A 297 -45.35 34.85 31.62
C PRO A 297 -44.06 35.71 31.64
N THR A 298 -44.22 36.90 31.07
CA THR A 298 -43.31 38.04 30.83
C THR A 298 -42.67 38.67 32.08
N PRO A 299 -41.46 39.26 31.95
CA PRO A 299 -41.13 40.48 32.68
C PRO A 299 -40.67 41.64 31.78
N THR A 300 -40.88 42.83 32.32
CA THR A 300 -40.94 44.16 31.69
C THR A 300 -39.66 44.98 31.94
N GLN A 301 -39.14 45.66 30.89
CA GLN A 301 -38.34 46.92 30.88
C GLN A 301 -36.94 46.91 31.59
N SER A 302 -35.94 47.76 31.30
CA SER A 302 -35.61 48.77 30.29
C SER A 302 -34.16 49.24 30.54
N ALA A 303 -33.50 49.71 29.47
CA ALA A 303 -32.52 50.80 29.39
C ALA A 303 -31.05 50.65 29.89
N SER A 304 -30.17 51.13 28.99
CA SER A 304 -28.72 51.35 29.04
C SER A 304 -28.36 52.71 29.71
N PRO A 305 -27.08 53.04 30.03
CA PRO A 305 -26.23 53.74 29.04
C PRO A 305 -24.68 53.49 29.16
N ALA A 306 -23.94 54.02 28.17
CA ALA A 306 -22.47 54.02 27.97
C ALA A 306 -21.79 55.34 28.46
N PRO A 307 -20.57 55.76 28.03
CA PRO A 307 -19.20 55.19 28.13
C PRO A 307 -18.12 56.21 28.64
N ALA A 308 -16.87 55.76 28.87
CA ALA A 308 -15.60 56.54 28.87
C ALA A 308 -14.43 55.54 29.07
N GLY A 309 -13.19 55.64 28.59
CA GLY A 309 -12.38 56.59 27.81
C GLY A 309 -10.92 56.07 27.85
N HIS A 310 -10.15 56.19 26.77
CA HIS A 310 -8.70 55.88 26.69
C HIS A 310 -7.83 57.10 27.07
N PRO A 311 -6.53 56.97 27.45
CA PRO A 311 -5.43 57.00 26.46
C PRO A 311 -4.07 56.31 26.79
N ALA A 312 -3.28 56.13 25.70
CA ALA A 312 -1.81 56.12 25.51
C ALA A 312 -0.91 54.95 26.01
N PRO A 313 0.14 54.59 25.23
CA PRO A 313 1.49 54.99 25.65
C PRO A 313 2.43 55.48 24.53
N SER A 314 3.56 56.03 24.99
CA SER A 314 4.52 56.90 24.30
C SER A 314 5.82 56.20 23.87
N ALA A 315 6.40 56.75 22.80
CA ALA A 315 7.84 56.98 22.53
C ALA A 315 8.79 55.83 22.11
N GLN A 316 9.17 55.90 20.83
CA GLN A 316 10.44 55.46 20.21
C GLN A 316 11.65 56.22 20.82
N LEU A 317 12.88 55.70 20.87
CA LEU A 317 13.94 55.63 19.83
C LEU A 317 15.20 55.11 20.58
N LYS A 318 16.18 54.35 20.04
CA LYS A 318 17.17 54.82 19.05
C LYS A 318 18.23 53.72 18.74
N THR A 319 18.59 53.63 17.46
CA THR A 319 19.93 53.40 16.84
C THR A 319 20.67 52.05 16.85
N HIS A 320 20.87 51.58 15.61
CA HIS A 320 21.89 50.71 15.02
C HIS A 320 23.34 50.79 15.57
N ARG A 321 24.02 49.63 15.60
CA ARG A 321 25.26 49.38 14.84
C ARG A 321 25.56 47.88 14.70
N ALA A 322 26.02 47.48 13.52
CA ALA A 322 26.38 46.13 13.10
C ALA A 322 27.78 45.70 13.56
N PHE A 323 27.99 44.39 13.76
CA PHE A 323 29.25 43.70 13.47
C PHE A 323 29.00 42.21 13.20
N ALA A 324 29.89 41.62 12.41
CA ALA A 324 29.68 40.48 11.53
C ALA A 324 30.11 39.11 12.08
N GLN A 325 29.71 38.08 11.32
CA GLN A 325 30.35 36.77 11.11
C GLN A 325 30.47 35.81 12.30
N HIS A 326 29.90 34.62 12.15
CA HIS A 326 30.62 33.34 12.32
C HIS A 326 29.86 32.23 11.56
N GLY A 327 30.56 31.58 10.63
CA GLY A 327 30.12 30.35 10.00
C GLY A 327 30.56 29.14 10.83
N ALA A 328 29.79 28.06 10.72
CA ALA A 328 30.19 26.67 10.92
C ALA A 328 29.08 25.81 10.30
N THR A 329 29.20 25.26 9.09
CA THR A 329 29.85 23.96 8.79
C THR A 329 29.86 23.00 9.97
N GLN A 330 28.97 22.00 9.92
CA GLN A 330 29.23 20.68 10.51
C GLN A 330 28.77 19.60 9.51
N PRO A 331 29.50 18.48 9.39
CA PRO A 331 29.46 17.62 8.21
C PRO A 331 29.06 16.16 8.49
N TRP A 332 28.82 15.46 7.38
CA TRP A 332 28.71 14.01 7.15
C TRP A 332 27.46 13.30 7.69
#